data_AF-A0A2V6T924-F1
#
_entry.id   AF-A0A2V6T924-F1
#
_cell.length_a   1.000
_cell.length_b   1.000
_cell.length_c   1.000
_cell.angle_alpha   90.00
_cell.angle_beta   90.00
_cell.angle_gamma   90.00
#
_symmetry.space_group_name_H-M   'P 1'
#
loop_
_entity.id
_entity.type
_entity.pdbx_description
1 polymer ?
#
loop_
_entity_poly.entity_id
_entity_poly.type
_entity_poly.pdbx_seq_one_letter_code
_entity_poly.pdbx_strand_id
1 'polypeptide(L)'
;MPLDDLVLGLQRALDRLVRRLRLGAAPVPDRRRLLIVQIDGLSRAVLEEAIAKGRAPFLARLVRQRGYRMAPMSVGLPTSTPAFQMAAMYGVRPDIPGFHYHDKRRKTDIYFPRGGDAAHVEATQAAGRR
;
A
#
# COMPACT_ATOMS: atom_id res chain seq x y z
N MET A 1 10.47 7.23 -35.08
CA MET A 1 9.65 6.74 -33.97
C MET A 1 8.75 5.64 -34.52
N PRO A 2 8.77 4.43 -33.94
CA PRO A 2 7.84 3.38 -34.35
C PRO A 2 6.40 3.83 -34.07
N LEU A 3 5.46 3.49 -34.95
CA LEU A 3 4.04 3.85 -34.85
C LEU A 3 3.45 3.48 -33.48
N ASP A 4 3.94 2.40 -32.88
CA ASP A 4 3.54 1.89 -31.57
C ASP A 4 3.76 2.90 -30.45
N ASP A 5 4.89 3.61 -30.44
CA ASP A 5 5.19 4.64 -29.42
C ASP A 5 4.22 5.82 -29.50
N LEU A 6 3.81 6.16 -30.72
CA LEU A 6 2.90 7.27 -31.00
C LEU A 6 1.47 6.91 -30.58
N VAL A 7 1.04 5.68 -30.89
CA VAL A 7 -0.25 5.12 -30.45
C VAL A 7 -0.28 5.00 -28.92
N LEU A 8 0.76 4.47 -28.28
CA LEU A 8 0.89 4.39 -26.83
C LEU A 8 0.89 5.77 -26.16
N GLY A 9 1.53 6.76 -26.78
CA GLY A 9 1.55 8.14 -26.33
C GLY A 9 0.14 8.76 -26.33
N LEU A 10 -0.58 8.61 -27.44
CA LEU A 10 -1.96 9.09 -27.59
C LEU A 10 -2.90 8.40 -26.59
N GLN A 11 -2.81 7.07 -26.46
CA GLN A 11 -3.60 6.31 -25.51
C GLN A 11 -3.38 6.79 -24.07
N ARG A 12 -2.12 6.99 -23.65
CA ARG A 12 -1.80 7.51 -22.31
C ARG A 12 -2.31 8.93 -22.08
N ALA A 13 -2.38 9.76 -23.12
CA ALA A 13 -2.93 11.10 -23.03
C ALA A 13 -4.45 11.07 -22.87
N LEU A 14 -5.12 10.25 -23.67
CA LEU A 14 -6.56 10.04 -23.62
C LEU A 14 -6.98 9.42 -22.28
N ASP A 15 -6.26 8.40 -21.79
CA ASP A 15 -6.49 7.80 -20.47
C ASP A 15 -6.35 8.81 -19.34
N ARG A 16 -5.33 9.69 -19.41
CA ARG A 16 -5.15 10.76 -18.43
C ARG A 16 -6.29 11.76 -18.47
N LEU A 17 -6.76 12.13 -19.67
CA LEU A 17 -7.90 13.02 -19.84
C LEU A 17 -9.17 12.39 -19.28
N VAL A 18 -9.49 11.15 -19.68
CA VAL A 18 -10.67 10.42 -19.19
C VAL A 18 -10.64 10.27 -17.68
N ARG A 19 -9.49 9.88 -17.09
CA ARG A 19 -9.34 9.80 -15.63
C ARG A 19 -9.61 11.15 -14.98
N ARG A 20 -9.09 12.24 -15.55
CA ARG A 20 -9.28 13.60 -15.03
C ARG A 20 -10.73 14.08 -15.13
N LEU A 21 -11.42 13.77 -16.23
CA LEU A 21 -12.84 14.07 -16.41
C LEU A 21 -13.75 13.23 -15.51
N ARG A 22 -13.32 12.00 -15.16
CA ARG A 22 -14.01 11.11 -14.21
C ARG A 22 -13.67 11.40 -12.75
N LEU A 23 -12.75 12.34 -12.46
CA LEU A 23 -12.57 12.77 -11.08
C LEU A 23 -13.85 13.53 -10.67
N GLY A 24 -14.58 12.95 -9.72
CA GLY A 24 -15.72 13.62 -9.11
C GLY A 24 -15.30 14.95 -8.46
N ALA A 25 -16.29 15.77 -8.12
CA ALA A 25 -16.04 17.00 -7.39
C ALA A 25 -15.24 16.70 -6.11
N ALA A 26 -14.29 17.58 -5.79
CA ALA A 26 -13.55 17.47 -4.54
C ALA A 26 -14.58 17.52 -3.39
N PRO A 27 -14.55 16.54 -2.47
CA PRO A 27 -15.46 16.55 -1.33
C PRO A 27 -15.28 17.83 -0.52
N VAL A 28 -16.39 18.37 0.00
CA VAL A 28 -16.37 19.57 0.83
C VAL A 28 -15.39 19.35 1.99
N PRO A 29 -14.44 20.28 2.25
CA PRO A 29 -13.50 20.13 3.35
C PRO A 29 -14.23 20.40 4.68
N ASP A 30 -14.95 19.41 5.21
CA ASP A 30 -15.62 19.50 6.51
C ASP A 30 -14.63 19.29 7.67
N ARG A 31 -13.62 18.44 7.46
CA ARG A 31 -12.61 18.07 8.46
C ARG A 31 -11.28 17.68 7.82
N ARG A 32 -10.23 17.66 8.65
CA ARG A 32 -8.92 17.11 8.27
C ARG A 32 -9.07 15.61 7.96
N ARG A 33 -8.50 15.18 6.84
CA ARG A 33 -8.52 13.79 6.38
C ARG A 33 -7.10 13.28 6.21
N LEU A 34 -6.87 12.03 6.57
CA LEU A 34 -5.60 11.34 6.38
C LEU A 34 -5.80 10.25 5.32
N LEU A 35 -4.92 10.22 4.32
CA LEU A 35 -4.81 9.12 3.37
C LEU A 35 -3.43 8.49 3.54
N ILE A 36 -3.43 7.20 3.90
CA ILE A 36 -2.23 6.37 3.88
C ILE A 36 -2.34 5.46 2.65
N VAL A 37 -1.30 5.44 1.83
CA VAL A 37 -1.21 4.55 0.67
C VAL A 37 -0.10 3.54 0.92
N GLN A 38 -0.48 2.28 1.04
CA GLN A 38 0.47 1.16 1.08
C GLN A 38 0.51 0.48 -0.29
N ILE A 39 1.71 0.28 -0.81
CA ILE A 39 1.95 -0.51 -2.01
C ILE A 39 2.64 -1.79 -1.55
N ASP A 40 1.94 -2.92 -1.64
CA ASP A 40 2.48 -4.20 -1.18
C ASP A 40 3.71 -4.62 -2.01
N GLY A 41 4.72 -5.15 -1.35
CA GLY A 41 5.96 -5.60 -1.98
C GLY A 41 6.84 -4.51 -2.61
N LEU A 42 6.54 -3.21 -2.43
CA LEU A 42 7.35 -2.13 -2.99
C LEU A 42 8.61 -1.89 -2.16
N SER A 43 9.77 -2.30 -2.67
CA SER A 43 11.05 -2.00 -2.04
C SER A 43 11.45 -0.53 -2.25
N ARG A 44 12.21 0.00 -1.29
CA ARG A 44 12.79 1.35 -1.38
C ARG A 44 13.64 1.51 -2.66
N ALA A 45 14.49 0.53 -2.96
CA ALA A 45 15.39 0.58 -4.12
C ALA A 45 14.62 0.71 -5.44
N VAL A 46 13.52 -0.05 -5.60
CA VAL A 46 12.66 0.02 -6.79
C VAL A 46 12.01 1.40 -6.91
N LEU A 47 11.57 1.99 -5.80
CA LEU A 47 10.97 3.32 -5.80
C LEU A 47 11.99 4.41 -6.15
N GLU A 48 13.20 4.35 -5.59
CA GLU A 48 14.30 5.27 -5.92
C GLU A 48 14.67 5.18 -7.40
N GLU A 49 14.82 3.96 -7.93
CA GLU A 49 15.09 3.73 -9.35
C GLU A 49 13.97 4.30 -10.24
N ALA A 50 12.70 4.07 -9.88
CA ALA A 50 11.55 4.59 -10.62
C ALA A 50 11.52 6.12 -10.63
N ILE A 51 11.89 6.78 -9.52
CA ILE A 51 12.01 8.24 -9.45
C ILE A 51 13.17 8.73 -10.32
N ALA A 52 14.33 8.07 -10.27
CA ALA A 52 15.51 8.42 -11.06
C ALA A 52 15.24 8.30 -12.57
N LYS A 53 14.54 7.23 -12.98
CA LYS A 53 14.15 6.98 -14.38
C LYS A 53 12.92 7.79 -14.85
N GLY A 54 12.42 8.72 -14.05
CA GLY A 54 11.27 9.57 -14.40
C GLY A 54 9.93 8.84 -14.49
N ARG A 55 9.83 7.60 -13.97
CA ARG A 55 8.61 6.77 -13.98
C ARG A 55 7.62 7.16 -12.88
N ALA A 56 8.07 7.88 -11.85
CA ALA A 56 7.25 8.39 -10.75
C ALA A 56 7.32 9.92 -10.61
N PRO A 57 6.90 10.70 -11.63
CA PRO A 57 7.11 12.16 -11.67
C PRO A 57 6.39 12.92 -10.55
N PHE A 58 5.23 12.41 -10.10
CA PHE A 58 4.51 12.99 -8.98
C PHE A 58 5.30 12.90 -7.68
N LEU A 59 5.83 11.71 -7.35
CA LEU A 59 6.63 11.47 -6.15
C LEU A 59 7.98 12.20 -6.21
N ALA A 60 8.61 12.22 -7.39
CA ALA A 60 9.83 12.98 -7.64
C ALA A 60 9.67 14.47 -7.27
N ARG A 61 8.53 15.06 -7.63
CA ARG A 61 8.19 16.45 -7.30
C ARG A 61 7.97 16.67 -5.81
N LEU A 62 7.30 15.73 -5.12
CA LEU A 62 7.08 15.83 -3.68
C LEU A 62 8.42 15.85 -2.91
N VAL A 63 9.32 14.93 -3.26
CA VAL A 63 10.63 14.81 -2.58
C VAL A 63 11.53 16.00 -2.90
N ARG A 64 11.64 16.42 -4.18
CA ARG A 64 12.58 17.46 -4.58
C ARG A 64 12.13 18.89 -4.28
N GLN A 65 10.83 19.18 -4.37
CA GLN A 65 10.33 20.56 -4.36
C GLN A 65 9.42 20.89 -3.18
N ARG A 66 8.85 19.87 -2.51
CA ARG A 66 7.87 20.08 -1.44
C ARG A 66 8.39 19.65 -0.06
N GLY A 67 9.67 19.34 0.06
CA GLY A 67 10.32 19.03 1.34
C GLY A 67 9.97 17.65 1.94
N TYR A 68 9.30 16.78 1.18
CA TYR A 68 8.99 15.42 1.64
C TYR A 68 10.26 14.57 1.68
N ARG A 69 10.35 13.67 2.65
CA ARG A 69 11.51 12.79 2.84
C ARG A 69 11.14 11.34 2.56
N MET A 70 12.07 10.62 1.93
CA MET A 70 11.99 9.17 1.85
C MET A 70 12.62 8.59 3.11
N ALA A 71 11.79 8.10 4.03
CA ALA A 71 12.25 7.49 5.26
C ALA A 71 12.43 5.97 5.06
N PRO A 72 13.58 5.37 5.39
CA PRO A 72 13.70 3.93 5.45
C PRO A 72 12.77 3.38 6.52
N MET A 73 12.14 2.24 6.23
CA MET A 73 11.30 1.51 7.16
C MET A 73 11.84 0.09 7.30
N SER A 74 12.22 -0.28 8.52
CA SER A 74 12.49 -1.67 8.87
C SER A 74 11.19 -2.31 9.34
N VAL A 75 10.86 -3.46 8.76
CA VAL A 75 9.68 -4.24 9.13
C VAL A 75 10.10 -5.43 9.99
N GLY A 76 9.22 -5.86 10.89
CA GLY A 76 9.45 -7.03 11.71
C GLY A 76 9.50 -8.33 10.89
N LEU A 77 10.08 -9.38 11.47
CA LEU A 77 9.99 -10.74 10.94
C LEU A 77 8.79 -11.47 11.58
N PRO A 78 7.98 -12.19 10.78
CA PRO A 78 8.09 -12.37 9.33
C PRO A 78 7.61 -11.13 8.56
N THR A 79 8.23 -10.85 7.41
CA THR A 79 7.84 -9.76 6.49
C THR A 79 6.60 -10.11 5.66
N SER A 80 5.58 -10.66 6.31
CA SER A 80 4.31 -11.03 5.67
C SER A 80 3.33 -9.85 5.72
N THR A 81 2.51 -9.71 4.67
CA THR A 81 1.45 -8.69 4.59
C THR A 81 0.57 -8.63 5.86
N PRO A 82 0.04 -9.74 6.40
CA PRO A 82 -0.82 -9.68 7.58
C PRO A 82 -0.08 -9.23 8.85
N ALA A 83 1.18 -9.66 9.04
CA ALA A 83 1.99 -9.22 10.18
C ALA A 83 2.26 -7.71 10.09
N PHE A 84 2.66 -7.21 8.91
CA PHE A 84 2.88 -5.79 8.69
C PHE A 84 1.62 -4.95 8.94
N GLN A 85 0.47 -5.36 8.38
CA GLN A 85 -0.80 -4.64 8.55
C GLN A 85 -1.19 -4.54 10.02
N MET A 86 -1.08 -5.64 10.76
CA MET A 86 -1.38 -5.69 12.18
C MET A 86 -0.52 -4.70 12.99
N ALA A 87 0.78 -4.67 12.72
CA ALA A 87 1.70 -3.75 13.37
C ALA A 87 1.43 -2.27 12.98
N ALA A 88 1.18 -2.01 11.69
CA ALA A 88 0.99 -0.67 11.16
C ALA A 88 -0.33 -0.03 11.62
N MET A 89 -1.41 -0.81 11.70
CA MET A 89 -2.73 -0.32 12.11
C MET A 89 -2.84 -0.20 13.63
N TYR A 90 -2.34 -1.17 14.38
CA TYR A 90 -2.62 -1.28 15.82
C TYR A 90 -1.41 -1.02 16.72
N GLY A 91 -0.21 -0.84 16.17
CA GLY A 91 1.00 -0.62 16.96
C GLY A 91 1.33 -1.80 17.89
N VAL A 92 0.99 -3.01 17.49
CA VAL A 92 1.23 -4.25 18.26
C VAL A 92 2.40 -5.03 17.65
N ARG A 93 2.99 -5.93 18.45
CA ARG A 93 3.91 -6.95 17.93
C ARG A 93 3.06 -8.15 17.45
N PRO A 94 2.94 -8.39 16.14
CA PRO A 94 2.09 -9.45 15.60
C PRO A 94 2.63 -10.84 15.94
N ASP A 95 1.74 -11.72 16.41
CA ASP A 95 1.94 -13.17 16.54
C ASP A 95 1.37 -13.86 15.28
N ILE A 96 1.91 -13.51 14.11
CA ILE A 96 1.45 -14.01 12.82
C ILE A 96 2.67 -14.58 12.08
N PRO A 97 2.83 -15.92 12.01
CA PRO A 97 4.03 -16.55 11.45
C PRO A 97 4.07 -16.53 9.92
N GLY A 98 2.95 -16.26 9.26
CA GLY A 98 2.89 -16.18 7.80
C GLY A 98 1.47 -15.98 7.27
N PHE A 99 1.35 -16.07 5.94
CA PHE A 99 0.09 -15.92 5.23
C PHE A 99 -0.81 -17.16 5.31
N HIS A 100 -0.23 -18.30 5.66
CA HIS A 100 -0.92 -19.55 5.96
C HIS A 100 -0.19 -20.21 7.12
N TYR A 101 -0.91 -20.60 8.17
CA TYR A 101 -0.33 -21.31 9.30
C TYR A 101 -1.38 -22.13 10.06
N HIS A 102 -0.91 -23.13 10.80
CA HIS A 102 -1.77 -23.91 11.68
C HIS A 102 -1.87 -23.25 13.07
N ASP A 103 -3.07 -22.87 13.49
CA ASP A 103 -3.33 -22.39 14.85
C ASP A 103 -3.55 -23.58 15.79
N LYS A 104 -2.54 -23.88 16.61
CA LYS A 104 -2.58 -24.96 17.60
C LYS A 104 -3.64 -24.74 18.69
N ARG A 105 -4.00 -23.49 19.01
CA ARG A 105 -5.01 -23.18 20.04
C ARG A 105 -6.40 -23.60 19.57
N ARG A 106 -6.65 -23.46 18.27
CA ARG A 106 -7.93 -23.78 17.61
C ARG A 106 -7.95 -25.12 16.87
N LYS A 107 -6.78 -25.73 16.67
CA LYS A 107 -6.58 -26.94 15.85
C LYS A 107 -7.12 -26.77 14.43
N THR A 108 -6.93 -25.58 13.86
CA THR A 108 -7.39 -25.23 12.50
C THR A 108 -6.31 -24.46 11.76
N ASP A 109 -6.35 -24.51 10.43
CA ASP A 109 -5.50 -23.68 9.59
C ASP A 109 -6.10 -22.30 9.42
N ILE A 110 -5.25 -21.28 9.51
CA ILE A 110 -5.53 -19.88 9.20
C ILE A 110 -4.97 -19.58 7.81
N TYR A 111 -5.83 -19.15 6.90
CA TYR A 111 -5.46 -18.80 5.53
C TYR A 111 -6.13 -17.47 5.16
N PHE A 112 -5.36 -16.38 5.06
CA PHE A 112 -5.91 -15.03 4.92
C PHE A 112 -6.87 -14.78 3.74
N PRO A 113 -6.76 -15.47 2.59
CA PRO A 113 -7.77 -15.37 1.53
C PRO A 113 -9.11 -16.01 1.86
N ARG A 114 -9.15 -16.90 2.87
CA ARG A 114 -10.40 -17.46 3.37
C ARG A 114 -11.14 -16.38 4.17
N GLY A 115 -12.40 -16.17 3.82
CA GLY A 115 -13.27 -15.23 4.53
C GLY A 115 -13.33 -15.55 6.03
N GLY A 116 -13.26 -14.51 6.87
CA GLY A 116 -13.36 -14.63 8.33
C GLY A 116 -12.02 -14.78 9.06
N ASP A 117 -11.00 -15.41 8.45
CA ASP A 117 -9.71 -15.66 9.11
C ASP A 117 -8.99 -14.36 9.48
N ALA A 118 -8.99 -13.37 8.57
CA ALA A 118 -8.41 -12.05 8.84
C ALA A 118 -9.10 -11.33 10.02
N ALA A 119 -10.44 -11.32 10.02
CA ALA A 119 -11.23 -10.69 11.09
C ALA A 119 -11.03 -11.40 12.44
N HIS A 120 -10.87 -12.72 12.42
CA HIS A 120 -10.56 -13.47 13.63
C HIS A 120 -9.18 -13.12 14.20
N VAL A 121 -8.15 -13.08 13.36
CA VAL A 121 -6.78 -12.71 13.76
C VAL A 121 -6.76 -11.28 14.31
N GLU A 122 -7.45 -10.35 13.66
CA GLU A 122 -7.62 -8.97 14.12
C GLU A 122 -8.28 -8.90 15.50
N ALA A 123 -9.44 -9.54 15.69
CA ALA A 123 -10.13 -9.55 16.98
C ALA A 123 -9.25 -10.13 18.10
N THR A 124 -8.40 -11.10 17.78
CA THR A 124 -7.52 -11.77 18.75
C THR A 124 -6.30 -10.92 19.11
N GLN A 125 -5.70 -10.22 18.14
CA GLN A 125 -4.39 -9.56 18.32
C GLN A 125 -4.44 -8.03 18.45
N ALA A 126 -5.53 -7.37 18.05
CA ALA A 126 -5.65 -5.91 18.15
C ALA A 126 -5.73 -5.41 19.61
N ALA A 127 -5.93 -6.30 20.59
CA ALA A 127 -5.98 -5.98 22.02
C ALA A 127 -6.99 -4.86 22.38
N GLY A 128 -8.12 -4.80 21.65
CA GLY A 128 -9.16 -3.78 21.83
C GLY A 128 -8.82 -2.39 21.29
N ARG A 129 -7.67 -2.22 20.63
CA ARG A 129 -7.28 -0.97 19.97
C ARG A 129 -8.16 -0.74 18.75
N ARG A 130 -8.58 0.52 18.54
CA ARG A 130 -9.37 0.99 17.41
C ARG A 130 -8.82 2.32 16.93
#